data_AF-A0A8T2UY82-F1
#
_entry.id   AF-A0A8T2UY82-F1
#
_cell.length_a   1.000
_cell.length_b   1.000
_cell.length_c   1.000
_cell.angle_alpha   90.00
_cell.angle_beta   90.00
_cell.angle_gamma   90.00
#
_symmetry.space_group_name_H-M   'P 1'
#
loop_
_entity.id
_entity.type
_entity.pdbx_description
1 polymer ?
#
loop_
_entity_poly.entity_id
_entity_poly.type
_entity_poly.pdbx_seq_one_letter_code
_entity_poly.pdbx_strand_id
1 'polypeptide(L)'
;MRAAIRWCIETGGPTRGPKELHDMLSEYMWTQCPDLDLNKAAPHFVRSGHPERYAQAVIEYMIECDPEEVDLVLARSVLLYLTFGNLRDANFLVTEVKAALGDDKYPSSPLMQFIKYLLLTLERDALPLLHTLRENYKDHLQRDPLLVEYVDNIAERFYGEQRKTGLQRVFGDFIKMFSE
;
A
#
# COMPACT_ATOMS: atom_id res chain seq x y z
N MET A 1 -2.33 17.45 13.17
CA MET A 1 -2.63 17.27 11.72
C MET A 1 -3.78 16.30 11.47
N ARG A 2 -3.84 15.12 12.10
CA ARG A 2 -4.97 14.18 11.94
C ARG A 2 -6.35 14.81 12.20
N ALA A 3 -6.49 15.59 13.28
CA ALA A 3 -7.70 16.36 13.57
C ALA A 3 -8.04 17.40 12.48
N ALA A 4 -7.04 18.00 11.83
CA ALA A 4 -7.26 18.95 10.74
C ALA A 4 -7.76 18.25 9.47
N ILE A 5 -7.20 17.08 9.15
CA ILE A 5 -7.70 16.22 8.05
C ILE A 5 -9.17 15.88 8.28
N ARG A 6 -9.50 15.44 9.50
CA ARG A 6 -10.88 15.11 9.88
C ARG A 6 -11.82 16.31 9.75
N TRP A 7 -11.41 17.46 10.30
CA TRP A 7 -12.19 18.69 10.21
C TRP A 7 -12.45 19.08 8.75
N CYS A 8 -11.45 18.99 7.86
CA CYS A 8 -11.64 19.25 6.44
C CYS A 8 -12.67 18.31 5.82
N ILE A 9 -12.63 17.01 6.11
CA ILE A 9 -13.62 16.04 5.60
C ILE A 9 -15.02 16.40 6.10
N GLU A 10 -15.18 16.70 7.39
CA GLU A 10 -16.46 17.00 8.04
C GLU A 10 -17.06 18.34 7.59
N THR A 11 -16.23 19.27 7.12
CA THR A 11 -16.65 20.62 6.69
C THR A 11 -16.78 20.77 5.16
N GLY A 12 -16.80 19.66 4.42
CA GLY A 12 -17.06 19.64 2.97
C GLY A 12 -15.82 19.68 2.09
N GLY A 13 -14.63 19.46 2.67
CA GLY A 13 -13.40 19.22 1.92
C GLY A 13 -13.38 17.84 1.24
N PRO A 14 -12.23 17.47 0.63
CA PRO A 14 -12.10 16.19 -0.06
C PRO A 14 -12.41 15.00 0.87
N THR A 15 -13.18 14.02 0.39
CA THR A 15 -13.63 12.86 1.18
C THR A 15 -12.50 11.97 1.70
N ARG A 16 -11.30 12.09 1.13
CA ARG A 16 -10.09 11.39 1.53
C ARG A 16 -9.08 12.28 2.26
N GLY A 17 -9.47 13.51 2.62
CA GLY A 17 -8.58 14.52 3.17
C GLY A 17 -7.83 15.33 2.10
N PRO A 18 -7.42 16.57 2.38
CA PRO A 18 -6.53 17.35 1.52
C PRO A 18 -5.16 16.67 1.37
N LYS A 19 -4.62 16.65 0.15
CA LYS A 19 -3.33 15.99 -0.16
C LYS A 19 -2.18 16.65 0.59
N GLU A 20 -2.22 17.97 0.72
CA GLU A 20 -1.20 18.79 1.37
C GLU A 20 -1.09 18.44 2.87
N LEU A 21 -2.22 18.16 3.53
CA LEU A 21 -2.21 17.73 4.93
C LEU A 21 -1.69 16.30 5.08
N HIS A 22 -1.97 15.43 4.12
CA HIS A 22 -1.40 14.09 4.08
C HIS A 22 0.12 14.14 3.89
N ASP A 23 0.60 14.97 2.97
CA ASP A 23 2.01 15.21 2.70
C ASP A 23 2.78 15.67 3.95
N MET A 24 2.31 16.75 4.57
CA MET A 24 2.90 17.28 5.80
C MET A 24 2.92 16.24 6.93
N LEU A 25 1.85 15.46 7.07
CA LEU A 25 1.75 14.46 8.12
C LEU A 25 2.66 13.27 7.86
N SER A 26 2.75 12.77 6.62
CA SER A 26 3.68 11.69 6.29
C SER A 26 5.13 12.12 6.52
N GLU A 27 5.51 13.33 6.08
CA GLU A 27 6.85 13.88 6.25
C GLU A 27 7.21 14.00 7.74
N TYR A 28 6.29 14.54 8.55
CA TYR A 28 6.49 14.67 10.00
C TYR A 28 6.63 13.30 10.68
N MET A 29 5.77 12.34 10.32
CA MET A 29 5.84 10.99 10.88
C MET A 29 7.13 10.27 10.52
N TRP A 30 7.63 10.49 9.30
CA TRP A 30 8.84 9.83 8.82
C TRP A 30 10.13 10.47 9.36
N THR A 31 10.18 11.80 9.51
CA THR A 31 11.43 12.49 9.81
C THR A 31 11.56 12.93 11.27
N GLN A 32 10.45 13.09 12.00
CA GLN A 32 10.45 13.72 13.33
C GLN A 32 9.96 12.79 14.46
N CYS A 33 9.34 11.65 14.15
CA CYS A 33 8.85 10.75 15.18
C CYS A 33 9.95 9.77 15.64
N PRO A 34 10.16 9.60 16.96
CA PRO A 34 11.18 8.69 17.48
C PRO A 34 10.85 7.21 17.22
N ASP A 35 9.57 6.87 17.18
CA ASP A 35 9.08 5.51 16.86
C ASP A 35 8.69 5.42 15.38
N LEU A 36 9.71 5.39 14.51
CA LEU A 36 9.52 5.33 13.07
C LEU A 36 8.72 4.08 12.67
N ASP A 37 7.53 4.28 12.13
CA ASP A 37 6.63 3.19 11.73
C ASP A 37 6.10 3.47 10.33
N LEU A 38 6.71 2.82 9.34
CA LEU A 38 6.31 2.96 7.94
C LEU A 38 4.85 2.57 7.74
N ASN A 39 4.31 1.58 8.45
CA ASN A 39 2.92 1.16 8.29
C ASN A 39 1.93 2.25 8.74
N LYS A 40 2.31 3.06 9.74
CA LYS A 40 1.50 4.21 10.18
C LYS A 40 1.64 5.41 9.25
N ALA A 41 2.81 5.65 8.67
CA ALA A 41 3.06 6.78 7.78
C ALA A 41 2.56 6.53 6.34
N ALA A 42 2.67 5.28 5.85
CA ALA A 42 2.35 4.87 4.50
C ALA A 42 0.94 5.30 4.01
N PRO A 43 -0.14 5.18 4.81
CA PRO A 43 -1.46 5.67 4.42
C PRO A 43 -1.48 7.18 4.10
N HIS A 44 -0.64 7.98 4.74
CA HIS A 44 -0.54 9.40 4.45
C HIS A 44 0.29 9.66 3.20
N PHE A 45 1.41 8.94 3.05
CA PHE A 45 2.24 9.01 1.85
C PHE A 45 1.46 8.69 0.56
N VAL A 46 0.70 7.59 0.51
CA VAL A 46 -0.05 7.23 -0.70
C VAL A 46 -1.17 8.23 -1.07
N ARG A 47 -1.51 9.14 -0.15
CA ARG A 47 -2.51 10.20 -0.35
C ARG A 47 -1.88 11.59 -0.55
N SER A 48 -0.57 11.76 -0.35
CA SER A 48 0.12 13.05 -0.42
C SER A 48 0.22 13.60 -1.86
N GLY A 49 0.20 12.72 -2.86
CA GLY A 49 0.46 13.08 -4.25
C GLY A 49 1.94 13.21 -4.61
N HIS A 50 2.84 12.83 -3.69
CA HIS A 50 4.30 12.85 -3.84
C HIS A 50 4.87 11.42 -3.80
N PRO A 51 4.67 10.60 -4.85
CA PRO A 51 5.08 9.20 -4.85
C PRO A 51 6.59 9.00 -4.67
N GLU A 52 7.41 9.98 -5.08
CA GLU A 52 8.86 10.00 -4.90
C GLU A 52 9.27 9.97 -3.43
N ARG A 53 8.56 10.70 -2.56
CA ARG A 53 8.85 10.72 -1.12
C ARG A 53 8.48 9.41 -0.46
N TYR A 54 7.39 8.79 -0.90
CA TYR A 54 7.03 7.48 -0.39
C TYR A 54 8.02 6.40 -0.85
N ALA A 55 8.45 6.44 -2.11
CA ALA A 55 9.47 5.53 -2.61
C ALA A 55 10.77 5.65 -1.81
N GLN A 56 11.21 6.88 -1.53
CA GLN A 56 12.38 7.12 -0.68
C GLN A 56 12.20 6.50 0.73
N ALA A 57 11.08 6.78 1.40
CA ALA A 57 10.80 6.21 2.72
C ALA A 57 10.76 4.67 2.72
N VAL A 58 10.19 4.06 1.68
CA VAL A 58 10.18 2.60 1.51
C VAL A 58 11.60 2.06 1.32
N ILE A 59 12.43 2.70 0.49
CA ILE A 59 13.83 2.28 0.26
C ILE A 59 14.64 2.39 1.55
N GLU A 60 14.54 3.52 2.25
CA GLU A 60 15.20 3.74 3.55
C GLU A 60 14.79 2.67 4.57
N TYR A 61 13.49 2.38 4.68
CA TYR A 61 13.02 1.30 5.57
C TYR A 61 13.53 -0.07 5.16
N MET A 62 13.54 -0.39 3.85
CA MET A 62 14.01 -1.68 3.33
C MET A 62 15.49 -1.92 3.61
N ILE A 63 16.32 -0.87 3.64
CA ILE A 63 17.75 -0.99 3.94
C ILE A 63 17.99 -1.35 5.41
N GLU A 64 17.16 -0.84 6.31
CA GLU A 64 17.31 -1.02 7.77
C GLU A 64 16.53 -2.23 8.32
N CYS A 65 15.50 -2.70 7.62
CA CYS A 65 14.65 -3.80 8.10
C CYS A 65 15.32 -5.18 7.95
N ASP A 66 14.77 -6.17 8.66
CA ASP A 66 15.25 -7.54 8.59
C ASP A 66 15.14 -8.09 7.15
N PRO A 67 16.17 -8.79 6.62
CA PRO A 67 16.17 -9.31 5.26
C PRO A 67 14.96 -10.18 4.89
N GLU A 68 14.38 -10.88 5.88
CA GLU A 68 13.20 -11.72 5.72
C GLU A 68 11.89 -10.93 5.57
N GLU A 69 11.89 -9.65 5.94
CA GLU A 69 10.73 -8.74 5.85
C GLU A 69 10.77 -7.80 4.65
N VAL A 70 11.93 -7.67 3.97
CA VAL A 70 12.13 -6.75 2.84
C VAL A 70 11.06 -6.93 1.76
N ASP A 71 10.68 -8.17 1.45
CA ASP A 71 9.65 -8.45 0.45
C ASP A 71 8.23 -8.08 0.93
N LEU A 72 7.94 -8.24 2.23
CA LEU A 72 6.69 -7.82 2.85
C LEU A 72 6.55 -6.30 2.84
N VAL A 73 7.61 -5.56 3.13
CA VAL A 73 7.62 -4.09 3.12
C VAL A 73 7.22 -3.56 1.74
N LEU A 74 7.86 -4.07 0.69
CA LEU A 74 7.57 -3.65 -0.68
C LEU A 74 6.16 -4.10 -1.10
N ALA A 75 5.79 -5.34 -0.81
CA ALA A 75 4.47 -5.87 -1.16
C ALA A 75 3.33 -5.06 -0.49
N ARG A 76 3.42 -4.78 0.81
CA ARG A 76 2.46 -3.92 1.54
C ARG A 76 2.33 -2.56 0.89
N SER A 77 3.45 -1.94 0.55
CA SER A 77 3.50 -0.59 0.00
C SER A 77 2.87 -0.51 -1.39
N VAL A 78 3.15 -1.48 -2.26
CA VAL A 78 2.53 -1.58 -3.59
C VAL A 78 1.03 -1.86 -3.47
N LEU A 79 0.64 -2.84 -2.66
CA LEU A 79 -0.78 -3.19 -2.48
C LEU A 79 -1.58 -2.04 -1.88
N LEU A 80 -0.99 -1.26 -0.96
CA LEU A 80 -1.63 -0.09 -0.39
C LEU A 80 -2.00 0.94 -1.47
N TYR A 81 -1.10 1.28 -2.40
CA TYR A 81 -1.45 2.15 -3.54
C TYR A 81 -2.63 1.60 -4.34
N LEU A 82 -2.63 0.29 -4.60
CA LEU A 82 -3.68 -0.37 -5.36
C LEU A 82 -5.03 -0.33 -4.61
N THR A 83 -5.08 -0.39 -3.28
CA THR A 83 -6.34 -0.21 -2.54
C THR A 83 -7.00 1.17 -2.78
N PHE A 84 -6.18 2.20 -3.08
CA PHE A 84 -6.65 3.53 -3.47
C PHE A 84 -7.01 3.67 -4.95
N GLY A 85 -6.80 2.61 -5.74
CA GLY A 85 -6.98 2.61 -7.20
C GLY A 85 -5.80 3.25 -7.94
N ASN A 86 -4.65 3.42 -7.29
CA ASN A 86 -3.50 4.12 -7.86
C ASN A 86 -2.49 3.15 -8.49
N LEU A 87 -2.85 2.57 -9.64
CA LEU A 87 -1.97 1.65 -10.38
C LEU A 87 -0.70 2.34 -10.90
N ARG A 88 -0.80 3.62 -11.27
CA ARG A 88 0.33 4.40 -11.78
C ARG A 88 1.45 4.48 -10.75
N ASP A 89 1.13 4.93 -9.53
CA ASP A 89 2.14 5.16 -8.50
C ASP A 89 2.60 3.83 -7.86
N ALA A 90 1.75 2.80 -7.90
CA ALA A 90 2.16 1.43 -7.55
C ALA A 90 3.27 0.90 -8.48
N ASN A 91 3.12 1.07 -9.80
CA ASN A 91 4.14 0.69 -10.77
C ASN A 91 5.41 1.56 -10.61
N PHE A 92 5.24 2.87 -10.43
CA PHE A 92 6.36 3.78 -10.15
C PHE A 92 7.19 3.32 -8.96
N LEU A 93 6.55 2.97 -7.83
CA LEU A 93 7.24 2.48 -6.63
C LEU A 93 8.12 1.26 -6.92
N VAL A 94 7.59 0.27 -7.66
CA VAL A 94 8.36 -0.93 -8.03
C VAL A 94 9.59 -0.56 -8.87
N THR A 95 9.42 0.34 -9.83
CA THR A 95 10.53 0.82 -10.69
C THR A 95 11.60 1.54 -9.87
N GLU A 96 11.21 2.46 -9.00
CA GLU A 96 12.16 3.24 -8.18
C GLU A 96 12.92 2.36 -7.20
N VAL A 97 12.23 1.46 -6.47
CA VAL A 97 12.89 0.54 -5.54
C VAL A 97 13.87 -0.37 -6.29
N LYS A 98 13.47 -0.87 -7.46
CA LYS A 98 14.36 -1.69 -8.28
C LYS A 98 15.58 -0.93 -8.77
N ALA A 99 15.41 0.32 -9.19
CA ALA A 99 16.51 1.18 -9.62
C ALA A 99 17.49 1.50 -8.47
N ALA A 100 16.97 1.76 -7.26
CA ALA A 100 17.76 2.13 -6.10
C ALA A 100 18.55 0.95 -5.49
N LEU A 101 17.93 -0.22 -5.41
CA LEU A 101 18.57 -1.40 -4.80
C LEU A 101 19.48 -2.16 -5.79
N GLY A 102 19.18 -2.10 -7.08
CA GLY A 102 19.82 -2.93 -8.10
C GLY A 102 19.31 -4.37 -8.09
N ASP A 103 19.63 -5.13 -9.15
CA ASP A 103 19.08 -6.49 -9.33
C ASP A 103 19.49 -7.47 -8.21
N ASP A 104 20.69 -7.33 -7.63
CA ASP A 104 21.21 -8.24 -6.60
C ASP A 104 20.53 -8.07 -5.24
N LYS A 105 20.05 -6.87 -4.92
CA LYS A 105 19.40 -6.56 -3.63
C LYS A 105 17.88 -6.46 -3.73
N TYR A 106 17.34 -6.41 -4.94
CA TYR A 106 15.89 -6.41 -5.13
C TYR A 106 15.30 -7.76 -4.66
N PRO A 107 14.25 -7.76 -3.82
CA PRO A 107 13.72 -8.99 -3.26
C PRO A 107 13.22 -9.92 -4.37
N SER A 108 13.81 -11.12 -4.44
CA SER A 108 13.40 -12.19 -5.33
C SER A 108 12.68 -13.26 -4.51
N SER A 109 11.36 -13.11 -4.39
CA SER A 109 10.52 -14.05 -3.64
C SER A 109 9.24 -14.38 -4.40
N PRO A 110 8.58 -15.49 -4.07
CA PRO A 110 7.25 -15.78 -4.60
C PRO A 110 6.23 -14.65 -4.35
N LEU A 111 6.32 -13.92 -3.24
CA LEU A 111 5.46 -12.77 -2.97
C LEU A 111 5.74 -11.62 -3.96
N MET A 112 6.99 -11.35 -4.29
CA MET A 112 7.33 -10.34 -5.31
C MET A 112 6.89 -10.78 -6.71
N GLN A 113 6.93 -12.09 -6.99
CA GLN A 113 6.40 -12.63 -8.23
C GLN A 113 4.87 -12.46 -8.32
N PHE A 114 4.15 -12.64 -7.21
CA PHE A 114 2.73 -12.30 -7.12
C PHE A 114 2.50 -10.81 -7.43
N ILE A 115 3.24 -9.90 -6.80
CA ILE A 115 3.10 -8.44 -7.03
C ILE A 115 3.29 -8.10 -8.51
N LYS A 116 4.34 -8.64 -9.14
CA LYS A 116 4.59 -8.44 -10.59
C LYS A 116 3.40 -8.89 -11.44
N TYR A 117 2.87 -10.09 -11.19
CA TYR A 117 1.74 -10.60 -11.97
C TYR A 117 0.43 -9.88 -11.67
N LEU A 118 0.23 -9.42 -10.43
CA LEU A 118 -0.92 -8.61 -10.04
C LEU A 118 -0.94 -7.29 -10.81
N LEU A 119 0.18 -6.55 -10.86
CA LEU A 119 0.29 -5.30 -11.62
C LEU A 119 -0.04 -5.52 -13.10
N LEU A 120 0.55 -6.55 -13.72
CA LEU A 120 0.28 -6.93 -15.12
C LEU A 120 -1.18 -7.35 -15.37
N THR A 121 -1.83 -7.92 -14.36
CA THR A 121 -3.24 -8.32 -14.41
C THR A 121 -4.16 -7.10 -14.36
N LEU A 122 -3.86 -6.14 -13.50
CA LEU A 122 -4.62 -4.88 -13.38
C LEU A 122 -4.48 -4.00 -14.63
N GLU A 123 -3.33 -4.01 -15.30
CA GLU A 123 -3.14 -3.34 -16.59
C GLU A 123 -4.00 -3.91 -17.73
N ARG A 124 -4.35 -5.20 -17.63
CA ARG A 124 -5.14 -5.93 -18.65
C ARG A 124 -6.62 -6.04 -18.29
N ASP A 125 -7.02 -5.53 -17.13
CA ASP A 125 -8.38 -5.62 -16.61
C ASP A 125 -8.95 -7.06 -16.64
N ALA A 126 -8.22 -7.99 -16.01
CA ALA A 126 -8.50 -9.43 -16.10
C ALA A 126 -8.82 -10.08 -14.74
N LEU A 127 -10.06 -9.94 -14.28
CA LEU A 127 -10.53 -10.52 -13.00
C LEU A 127 -10.25 -12.03 -12.83
N PRO A 128 -10.45 -12.92 -13.83
CA PRO A 128 -10.15 -14.34 -13.67
C PRO A 128 -8.68 -14.63 -13.35
N LEU A 129 -7.76 -13.79 -13.84
CA LEU A 129 -6.34 -13.91 -13.51
C LEU A 129 -6.08 -13.50 -12.06
N LEU A 130 -6.77 -12.48 -11.53
CA LEU A 130 -6.65 -12.11 -10.12
C LEU A 130 -7.04 -13.28 -9.21
N HIS A 131 -8.15 -13.98 -9.50
CA HIS A 131 -8.55 -15.17 -8.73
C HIS A 131 -7.50 -16.28 -8.81
N THR A 132 -6.96 -16.53 -10.00
CA THR A 132 -5.90 -17.53 -10.20
C THR A 132 -4.65 -17.19 -9.38
N LEU A 133 -4.24 -15.91 -9.37
CA LEU A 133 -3.10 -15.45 -8.57
C LEU A 133 -3.37 -15.60 -7.07
N ARG A 134 -4.58 -15.28 -6.60
CA ARG A 134 -4.96 -15.43 -5.19
C ARG A 134 -4.82 -16.88 -4.71
N GLU A 135 -5.31 -17.84 -5.49
CA GLU A 135 -5.22 -19.26 -5.13
C GLU A 135 -3.78 -19.76 -5.19
N ASN A 136 -3.04 -19.44 -6.25
CA ASN A 136 -1.67 -19.93 -6.44
C ASN A 136 -0.65 -19.36 -5.44
N TYR A 137 -0.89 -18.15 -4.91
CA TYR A 137 0.00 -17.47 -3.97
C TYR A 137 -0.58 -17.38 -2.56
N LYS A 138 -1.62 -18.15 -2.25
CA LYS A 138 -2.36 -18.11 -0.98
C LYS A 138 -1.45 -18.20 0.23
N ASP A 139 -0.56 -19.18 0.27
CA ASP A 139 0.33 -19.41 1.43
C ASP A 139 1.28 -18.22 1.67
N HIS A 140 1.59 -17.47 0.62
CA HIS A 140 2.51 -16.33 0.69
C HIS A 140 1.79 -15.05 1.09
N LEU A 141 0.52 -14.90 0.67
CA LEU A 141 -0.36 -13.85 1.14
C LEU A 141 -0.72 -14.04 2.62
N GLN A 142 -0.83 -15.28 3.09
CA GLN A 142 -1.15 -15.60 4.49
C GLN A 142 -0.01 -15.32 5.48
N ARG A 143 1.21 -15.01 5.01
CA ARG A 143 2.31 -14.53 5.86
C ARG A 143 1.93 -13.27 6.64
N ASP A 144 1.04 -12.45 6.07
CA ASP A 144 0.52 -11.26 6.71
C ASP A 144 -0.96 -11.06 6.36
N PRO A 145 -1.87 -11.10 7.36
CA PRO A 145 -3.30 -10.86 7.16
C PRO A 145 -3.62 -9.57 6.40
N LEU A 146 -2.79 -8.53 6.52
CA LEU A 146 -2.99 -7.26 5.84
C LEU A 146 -2.89 -7.39 4.31
N LEU A 147 -2.07 -8.29 3.81
CA LEU A 147 -1.94 -8.55 2.37
C LEU A 147 -3.24 -9.11 1.80
N VAL A 148 -3.86 -10.05 2.50
CA VAL A 148 -5.15 -10.65 2.11
C VAL A 148 -6.23 -9.57 2.04
N GLU A 149 -6.30 -8.71 3.06
CA GLU A 149 -7.24 -7.58 3.10
C GLU A 149 -7.02 -6.60 1.95
N TYR A 150 -5.76 -6.27 1.63
CA TYR A 150 -5.48 -5.40 0.49
C TYR A 150 -5.90 -6.03 -0.83
N VAL A 151 -5.65 -7.32 -1.03
CA VAL A 151 -6.04 -8.02 -2.26
C VAL A 151 -7.57 -8.06 -2.42
N ASP A 152 -8.33 -8.25 -1.34
CA ASP A 152 -9.79 -8.15 -1.36
C ASP A 152 -10.26 -6.73 -1.71
N ASN A 153 -9.63 -5.69 -1.15
CA ASN A 153 -9.90 -4.30 -1.53
C ASN A 153 -9.62 -4.04 -3.01
N ILE A 154 -8.55 -4.61 -3.56
CA ILE A 154 -8.15 -4.43 -4.95
C ILE A 154 -9.20 -5.06 -5.87
N ALA A 155 -9.72 -6.25 -5.52
CA ALA A 155 -10.80 -6.89 -6.25
C ALA A 155 -12.07 -6.01 -6.29
N GLU A 156 -12.47 -5.47 -5.15
CA GLU A 156 -13.59 -4.53 -5.05
C GLU A 156 -13.32 -3.22 -5.83
N ARG A 157 -12.12 -2.66 -5.69
CA ARG A 157 -11.75 -1.35 -6.25
C ARG A 157 -11.65 -1.36 -7.77
N PHE A 158 -11.02 -2.38 -8.35
CA PHE A 158 -10.77 -2.44 -9.80
C PHE A 158 -11.86 -3.17 -10.56
N TYR A 159 -12.55 -4.15 -9.93
CA TYR A 159 -13.51 -5.02 -10.61
C TYR A 159 -14.93 -4.97 -10.03
N GLY A 160 -15.14 -4.23 -8.94
CA GLY A 160 -16.46 -4.16 -8.28
C GLY A 160 -16.89 -5.45 -7.59
N GLU A 161 -15.98 -6.41 -7.41
CA GLU A 161 -16.30 -7.68 -6.77
C GLU A 161 -16.67 -7.45 -5.30
N GLN A 162 -17.87 -7.88 -4.91
CA GLN A 162 -18.33 -7.79 -3.53
C GLN A 162 -17.52 -8.75 -2.66
N ARG A 163 -17.00 -8.25 -1.54
CA ARG A 163 -16.30 -9.08 -0.56
C ARG A 163 -17.20 -10.21 -0.06
N LYS A 164 -16.67 -11.42 0.02
CA LYS A 164 -17.43 -12.61 0.42
C LYS A 164 -17.63 -12.75 1.94
N THR A 165 -17.14 -11.82 2.78
CA THR A 165 -17.17 -11.96 4.27
C THR A 165 -17.31 -10.62 5.02
N GLY A 166 -17.81 -10.68 6.26
CA GLY A 166 -18.04 -9.55 7.19
C GLY A 166 -16.80 -8.75 7.64
N LEU A 167 -15.65 -8.98 7.01
CA LEU A 167 -14.39 -8.22 7.16
C LEU A 167 -14.49 -6.78 6.64
N GLN A 168 -15.54 -6.44 5.90
CA GLN A 168 -15.84 -5.08 5.45
C GLN A 168 -15.97 -4.07 6.61
N ARG A 169 -16.44 -4.51 7.79
CA ARG A 169 -16.48 -3.67 9.01
C ARG A 169 -15.10 -3.48 9.64
N VAL A 170 -14.35 -4.57 9.77
CA VAL A 170 -13.02 -4.60 10.39
C VAL A 170 -12.03 -3.74 9.58
N PHE A 171 -12.09 -3.78 8.24
CA PHE A 171 -11.24 -2.92 7.40
C PHE A 171 -11.67 -1.44 7.42
N GLY A 172 -12.97 -1.15 7.49
CA GLY A 172 -13.46 0.20 7.76
C GLY A 172 -12.86 0.75 9.05
N ASP A 173 -12.80 -0.08 10.10
CA ASP A 173 -12.16 0.23 11.37
C ASP A 173 -10.63 0.35 11.25
N PHE A 174 -9.94 -0.45 10.40
CA PHE A 174 -8.49 -0.31 10.15
C PHE A 174 -8.14 0.98 9.40
N ILE A 175 -8.81 1.30 8.28
CA ILE A 175 -8.61 2.59 7.59
C ILE A 175 -8.91 3.75 8.55
N LYS A 176 -9.95 3.62 9.37
CA LYS A 176 -10.30 4.62 10.38
C LYS A 176 -9.23 4.71 11.46
N MET A 177 -8.68 3.60 11.94
CA MET A 177 -7.57 3.54 12.91
C MET A 177 -6.30 4.19 12.37
N PHE A 178 -5.97 4.02 11.08
CA PHE A 178 -4.86 4.72 10.46
C PHE A 178 -5.15 6.20 10.17
N SER A 179 -6.42 6.63 10.28
CA SER A 179 -6.87 8.01 10.14
C SER A 179 -7.06 8.74 11.49
N GLU A 180 -7.06 8.02 12.62
CA GLU A 180 -7.14 8.53 14.00
C GLU A 180 -5.77 8.83 14.59
#